data_AF-A0A353DQK5-F1
#
_entry.id   AF-A0A353DQK5-F1
#
_cell.length_a   1.000
_cell.length_b   1.000
_cell.length_c   1.000
_cell.angle_alpha   90.00
_cell.angle_beta   90.00
_cell.angle_gamma   90.00
#
_symmetry.space_group_name_H-M   'P 1'
#
loop_
_entity.id
_entity.type
_entity.pdbx_description
1 polymer ?
#
loop_
_entity_poly.entity_id
_entity_poly.type
_entity_poly.pdbx_seq_one_letter_code
_entity_poly.pdbx_strand_id
1 'polypeptide(L)'
;WAFDWDILIPPNHNRWGGIAFILGGPQTKRDLTETTTIIEDPAQYGLDSPHTIVEIGLTLDRTLEFRLGDKTTNGWHHYGQIVGFPQLFLIADTWGDVLARLAVEPPYPKWYIERTTDQISEINIFPKSEDVKTDKAQLNFKREKDGTWRVIDYLAGTESHLVDDAKWQKLLPTIKRPSGVDVAVHKVRDRDYSQWGIGDNSAAVEIRFQSTTEQGTTYTDGSLLLIGDLEPGGEAYYGKSAQEGVTQPVLLFPKVWVETIFGLYEDIPYAD
;
A
#
# COMPACT_ATOMS: atom_id res chain seq x y z
N TRP A 1 10.45 8.64 3.92
CA TRP A 1 10.53 7.50 2.98
C TRP A 1 9.33 7.57 2.08
N ALA A 2 9.58 7.45 0.78
CA ALA A 2 8.59 7.47 -0.28
C ALA A 2 9.12 6.62 -1.44
N PHE A 3 8.22 6.02 -2.23
CA PHE A 3 8.57 5.38 -3.49
C PHE A 3 8.64 6.45 -4.59
N ASP A 4 9.84 6.63 -5.15
CA ASP A 4 10.17 7.66 -6.14
C ASP A 4 9.96 7.18 -7.58
N TRP A 5 8.80 6.58 -7.85
CA TRP A 5 8.48 6.04 -9.19
C TRP A 5 7.44 6.91 -9.91
N ASP A 6 6.45 7.45 -9.19
CA ASP A 6 5.38 8.26 -9.77
C ASP A 6 5.09 9.53 -8.93
N ILE A 7 4.48 9.35 -7.76
CA ILE A 7 3.89 10.42 -6.94
C ILE A 7 4.45 10.46 -5.51
N LEU A 8 5.69 9.99 -5.32
CA LEU A 8 6.34 9.89 -4.00
C LEU A 8 5.44 9.18 -2.95
N ILE A 9 4.96 7.99 -3.31
CA ILE A 9 3.98 7.22 -2.53
C ILE A 9 4.59 6.86 -1.17
N PRO A 10 3.96 7.19 -0.03
CA PRO A 10 4.46 6.79 1.26
C PRO A 10 4.28 5.28 1.45
N PRO A 11 5.27 4.56 2.01
CA PRO A 11 5.14 3.14 2.24
C PRO A 11 4.13 2.85 3.35
N ASN A 12 3.59 1.63 3.34
CA ASN A 12 2.84 1.09 4.44
C ASN A 12 3.72 1.07 5.70
N HIS A 13 3.39 1.90 6.68
CA HIS A 13 4.20 2.08 7.88
C HIS A 13 4.46 0.78 8.66
N ASN A 14 3.45 -0.11 8.75
CA ASN A 14 3.58 -1.39 9.46
C ASN A 14 4.57 -2.33 8.77
N ARG A 15 4.58 -2.32 7.43
CA ARG A 15 5.56 -3.10 6.65
C ARG A 15 6.93 -2.42 6.59
N TRP A 16 6.98 -1.09 6.62
CA TRP A 16 8.21 -0.31 6.45
C TRP A 16 9.07 -0.18 7.71
N GLY A 17 8.46 -0.15 8.91
CA GLY A 17 9.14 0.20 10.15
C GLY A 17 10.44 -0.58 10.42
N GLY A 18 10.44 -1.90 10.21
CA GLY A 18 11.63 -2.75 10.36
C GLY A 18 12.62 -2.64 9.19
N ILE A 19 12.11 -2.44 7.98
CA ILE A 19 12.92 -2.38 6.75
C ILE A 19 13.86 -1.17 6.78
N ALA A 20 13.42 -0.03 7.31
CA ALA A 20 14.25 1.17 7.42
C ALA A 20 15.57 0.91 8.18
N PHE A 21 15.58 0.00 9.16
CA PHE A 21 16.80 -0.39 9.87
C PHE A 21 17.70 -1.31 9.04
N ILE A 22 17.10 -2.23 8.28
CA ILE A 22 17.79 -3.17 7.39
C ILE A 22 18.52 -2.42 6.26
N LEU A 23 17.92 -1.35 5.74
CA LEU A 23 18.54 -0.47 4.75
C LEU A 23 19.75 0.31 5.29
N GLY A 24 19.92 0.39 6.60
CA GLY A 24 21.12 0.97 7.22
C GLY A 24 22.40 0.16 6.96
N GLY A 25 22.26 -1.08 6.46
CA GLY A 25 23.36 -1.92 6.01
C GLY A 25 23.13 -3.39 6.40
N PRO A 26 23.83 -4.33 5.73
CA PRO A 26 23.78 -5.72 6.12
C PRO A 26 24.28 -5.89 7.55
N GLN A 27 23.67 -6.79 8.32
CA GLN A 27 24.32 -7.32 9.51
C GLN A 27 25.51 -8.16 9.04
N THR A 28 26.62 -7.49 8.74
CA THR A 28 27.86 -8.17 8.43
C THR A 28 28.38 -8.74 9.72
N LYS A 29 28.41 -10.07 9.85
CA LYS A 29 29.28 -10.71 10.83
C LYS A 29 30.69 -10.46 10.32
N ARG A 30 31.31 -9.36 10.74
CA ARG A 30 32.74 -9.13 10.53
C ARG A 30 33.49 -10.09 11.45
N ASP A 31 33.60 -11.35 11.03
CA ASP A 31 34.78 -12.08 11.43
C ASP A 31 35.93 -11.51 10.58
N LEU A 32 36.75 -10.68 11.22
CA LEU A 32 37.89 -10.00 10.57
C LEU A 32 38.92 -11.00 10.04
N THR A 33 38.78 -12.29 10.35
CA THR A 33 39.60 -13.38 9.81
C THR A 33 39.10 -13.93 8.47
N GLU A 34 37.78 -13.92 8.19
CA GLU A 34 37.18 -14.46 6.94
C GLU A 34 37.18 -13.44 5.77
N THR A 35 37.28 -12.15 6.07
CA THR A 35 37.22 -11.03 5.10
C THR A 35 38.53 -10.76 4.35
N THR A 36 39.50 -11.67 4.45
CA THR A 36 40.76 -11.61 3.69
C THR A 36 40.68 -12.31 2.33
N THR A 37 39.58 -13.02 2.04
CA THR A 37 39.40 -13.75 0.79
C THR A 37 39.19 -12.77 -0.37
N ILE A 38 40.14 -12.77 -1.30
CA ILE A 38 40.07 -12.03 -2.56
C ILE A 38 39.32 -12.90 -3.57
N ILE A 39 38.36 -12.30 -4.28
CA ILE A 39 37.63 -12.98 -5.34
C ILE A 39 38.57 -13.16 -6.54
N GLU A 40 39.05 -14.39 -6.76
CA GLU A 40 39.85 -14.75 -7.94
C GLU A 40 38.97 -15.06 -9.16
N ASP A 41 37.89 -15.81 -8.94
CA ASP A 41 36.89 -16.14 -9.96
C ASP A 41 35.47 -15.84 -9.42
N PRO A 42 34.78 -14.79 -9.89
CA PRO A 42 33.43 -14.46 -9.44
C PRO A 42 32.39 -15.57 -9.70
N ALA A 43 32.58 -16.38 -10.75
CA ALA A 43 31.61 -17.41 -11.13
C ALA A 43 31.47 -18.50 -10.07
N GLN A 44 32.55 -18.80 -9.33
CA GLN A 44 32.53 -19.80 -8.25
C GLN A 44 31.56 -19.46 -7.11
N TYR A 45 31.16 -18.19 -7.01
CA TYR A 45 30.27 -17.66 -5.98
C TYR A 45 28.93 -17.19 -6.55
N GLY A 46 28.66 -17.45 -7.84
CA GLY A 46 27.48 -16.93 -8.54
C GLY A 46 27.47 -15.40 -8.70
N LEU A 47 28.64 -14.74 -8.66
CA LEU A 47 28.76 -13.28 -8.75
C LEU A 47 28.94 -12.75 -10.17
N ASP A 48 29.16 -13.63 -11.15
CA ASP A 48 29.14 -13.30 -12.58
C ASP A 48 27.70 -13.13 -13.12
N SER A 49 26.77 -13.89 -12.56
CA SER A 49 25.32 -13.81 -12.78
C SER A 49 24.58 -13.73 -11.42
N PRO A 50 24.76 -12.62 -10.67
CA PRO A 50 24.16 -12.48 -9.34
C PRO A 50 22.64 -12.53 -9.43
N HIS A 51 22.00 -13.21 -8.48
CA HIS A 51 20.54 -13.29 -8.44
C HIS A 51 19.91 -11.98 -7.96
N THR A 52 20.67 -11.13 -7.27
CA THR A 52 20.22 -9.81 -6.81
C THR A 52 21.35 -8.78 -6.97
N ILE A 53 21.01 -7.64 -7.57
CA ILE A 53 21.86 -6.44 -7.65
C ILE A 53 21.15 -5.31 -6.92
N VAL A 54 21.84 -4.66 -6.00
CA VAL A 54 21.30 -3.55 -5.21
C VAL A 54 22.17 -2.34 -5.44
N GLU A 55 21.59 -1.31 -6.06
CA GLU A 55 22.21 -0.01 -6.26
C GLU A 55 21.69 0.98 -5.22
N ILE A 56 22.60 1.56 -4.44
CA ILE A 56 22.28 2.54 -3.40
C ILE A 56 22.87 3.89 -3.80
N GLY A 57 22.00 4.86 -4.04
CA GLY A 57 22.36 6.27 -4.13
C GLY A 57 22.66 6.84 -2.75
N LEU A 58 23.85 7.41 -2.58
CA LEU A 58 24.31 8.10 -1.39
C LEU A 58 24.34 9.62 -1.65
N THR A 59 24.51 10.40 -0.58
CA THR A 59 24.74 11.84 -0.72
C THR A 59 26.01 12.13 -1.52
N LEU A 60 26.01 13.29 -2.19
CA LEU A 60 27.09 13.78 -3.05
C LEU A 60 27.29 12.95 -4.33
N ASP A 61 26.19 12.53 -4.97
CA ASP A 61 26.16 11.79 -6.24
C ASP A 61 27.03 10.52 -6.26
N ARG A 62 27.17 9.90 -5.08
CA ARG A 62 27.89 8.64 -4.93
C ARG A 62 26.91 7.49 -5.06
N THR A 63 27.35 6.42 -5.70
CA THR A 63 26.59 5.18 -5.79
C THR A 63 27.41 4.04 -5.22
N LEU A 64 26.71 3.08 -4.62
CA LEU A 64 27.30 1.83 -4.12
C LEU A 64 26.48 0.67 -4.67
N GLU A 65 27.13 -0.24 -5.38
CA GLU A 65 26.49 -1.44 -5.93
C GLU A 65 26.92 -2.66 -5.11
N PHE A 66 25.92 -3.41 -4.63
CA PHE A 66 26.08 -4.71 -4.00
C PHE A 66 25.56 -5.80 -4.93
N ARG A 67 26.32 -6.87 -5.08
CA ARG A 67 25.94 -8.08 -5.80
C ARG A 67 25.77 -9.22 -4.80
N LEU A 68 24.65 -9.92 -4.86
CA LEU A 68 24.41 -11.15 -4.10
C LEU A 68 24.39 -12.33 -5.07
N GLY A 69 25.34 -13.24 -4.88
CA GLY A 69 25.44 -14.50 -5.58
C GLY A 69 24.88 -15.66 -4.75
N ASP A 70 25.41 -16.85 -4.96
CA ASP A 70 24.82 -18.08 -4.42
C ASP A 70 24.75 -18.11 -2.89
N LYS A 71 23.78 -18.88 -2.36
CA LYS A 71 23.71 -19.21 -0.94
C LYS A 71 24.90 -20.09 -0.56
N THR A 72 25.47 -19.85 0.61
CA THR A 72 26.48 -20.74 1.22
C THR A 72 25.88 -22.13 1.45
N THR A 73 26.72 -23.16 1.54
CA THR A 73 26.27 -24.57 1.70
C THR A 73 25.33 -24.79 2.88
N ASN A 74 25.47 -24.01 3.96
CA ASN A 74 24.60 -24.06 5.14
C ASN A 74 23.28 -23.27 4.97
N GLY A 75 23.11 -22.52 3.88
CA GLY A 75 21.94 -21.72 3.57
C GLY A 75 21.75 -20.45 4.41
N TRP A 76 22.72 -20.09 5.26
CA TRP A 76 22.57 -18.95 6.20
C TRP A 76 23.02 -17.61 5.63
N HIS A 77 23.82 -17.64 4.57
CA HIS A 77 24.38 -16.44 3.96
C HIS A 77 24.37 -16.56 2.44
N HIS A 78 24.48 -15.42 1.77
CA HIS A 78 24.86 -15.30 0.37
C HIS A 78 26.31 -14.84 0.28
N TYR A 79 26.99 -15.28 -0.78
CA TYR A 79 28.20 -14.63 -1.22
C TYR A 79 27.89 -13.23 -1.76
N GLY A 80 28.61 -12.24 -1.28
CA GLY A 80 28.38 -10.84 -1.59
C GLY A 80 29.64 -10.17 -2.13
N GLN A 81 29.44 -9.22 -3.04
CA GLN A 81 30.50 -8.34 -3.53
C GLN A 81 30.04 -6.88 -3.52
N ILE A 82 30.95 -5.98 -3.15
CA ILE A 82 30.79 -4.54 -3.37
C ILE A 82 31.58 -4.18 -4.62
N VAL A 83 30.93 -3.60 -5.62
CA VAL A 83 31.63 -3.21 -6.86
C VAL A 83 32.74 -2.21 -6.56
N GLY A 84 33.90 -2.43 -7.16
CA GLY A 84 35.13 -1.66 -6.90
C GLY A 84 35.99 -2.21 -5.76
N PHE A 85 35.54 -3.24 -5.07
CA PHE A 85 36.27 -3.91 -3.99
C PHE A 85 36.49 -5.40 -4.32
N PRO A 86 37.71 -5.93 -4.18
CA PRO A 86 38.01 -7.33 -4.53
C PRO A 86 37.63 -8.33 -3.43
N GLN A 87 37.18 -7.87 -2.26
CA GLN A 87 36.87 -8.74 -1.13
C GLN A 87 35.53 -9.46 -1.31
N LEU A 88 35.52 -10.74 -0.93
CA LEU A 88 34.30 -11.52 -0.76
C LEU A 88 33.65 -11.22 0.60
N PHE A 89 32.33 -11.04 0.61
CA PHE A 89 31.54 -10.85 1.82
C PHE A 89 30.56 -12.01 2.01
N LEU A 90 30.24 -12.32 3.27
CA LEU A 90 29.10 -13.17 3.62
C LEU A 90 27.98 -12.27 4.13
N ILE A 91 26.84 -12.30 3.44
CA ILE A 91 25.69 -11.46 3.73
C ILE A 91 24.57 -12.37 4.22
N ALA A 92 23.99 -12.07 5.39
CA ALA A 92 22.92 -12.88 5.95
C ALA A 92 21.76 -13.06 4.96
N ASP A 93 21.26 -14.29 4.84
CA ASP A 93 20.15 -14.69 3.95
C ASP A 93 18.94 -13.75 4.12
N THR A 94 18.60 -13.48 5.38
CA THR A 94 17.48 -12.62 5.77
C THR A 94 17.60 -11.18 5.26
N TRP A 95 18.81 -10.64 5.11
CA TRP A 95 19.01 -9.30 4.57
C TRP A 95 18.81 -9.29 3.05
N GLY A 96 19.40 -10.28 2.36
CA GLY A 96 19.23 -10.45 0.90
C GLY A 96 17.77 -10.65 0.52
N ASP A 97 17.05 -11.50 1.26
CA ASP A 97 15.63 -11.75 1.08
C ASP A 97 14.78 -10.49 1.25
N VAL A 98 15.05 -9.66 2.27
CA VAL A 98 14.29 -8.42 2.47
C VAL A 98 14.48 -7.45 1.31
N LEU A 99 15.70 -7.30 0.78
CA LEU A 99 15.94 -6.44 -0.38
C LEU A 99 15.32 -6.97 -1.65
N ALA A 100 15.42 -8.28 -1.89
CA ALA A 100 14.75 -8.92 -3.03
C ALA A 100 13.23 -8.70 -2.94
N ARG A 101 12.64 -8.89 -1.75
CA ARG A 101 11.21 -8.64 -1.49
C ARG A 101 10.80 -7.21 -1.70
N LEU A 102 11.66 -6.21 -1.50
CA LEU A 102 11.33 -4.82 -1.81
C LEU A 102 11.07 -4.59 -3.30
N ALA A 103 11.75 -5.34 -4.17
CA ALA A 103 11.57 -5.24 -5.62
C ALA A 103 10.31 -5.97 -6.10
N VAL A 104 10.01 -7.16 -5.54
CA VAL A 104 8.88 -8.00 -6.01
C VAL A 104 7.58 -7.79 -5.23
N GLU A 105 7.66 -7.40 -3.97
CA GLU A 105 6.52 -7.14 -3.09
C GLU A 105 6.69 -5.81 -2.32
N PRO A 106 6.74 -4.66 -3.02
CA PRO A 106 6.96 -3.39 -2.35
C PRO A 106 5.93 -3.16 -1.23
N PRO A 107 6.34 -2.55 -0.10
CA PRO A 107 5.45 -2.20 1.00
C PRO A 107 4.51 -1.04 0.66
N TYR A 108 3.71 -1.16 -0.40
CA TYR A 108 2.71 -0.18 -0.78
C TYR A 108 1.59 -0.08 0.27
N PRO A 109 1.03 1.12 0.47
CA PRO A 109 -0.12 1.30 1.33
C PRO A 109 -1.36 0.64 0.71
N LYS A 110 -2.30 0.16 1.54
CA LYS A 110 -3.40 -0.70 1.05
C LYS A 110 -4.28 -0.01 0.00
N TRP A 111 -4.43 1.30 0.09
CA TRP A 111 -5.22 2.12 -0.83
C TRP A 111 -4.60 2.24 -2.23
N TYR A 112 -3.29 2.03 -2.37
CA TYR A 112 -2.57 2.12 -3.65
C TYR A 112 -2.59 0.82 -4.44
N ILE A 113 -2.68 -0.32 -3.75
CA ILE A 113 -2.60 -1.64 -4.36
C ILE A 113 -3.79 -1.86 -5.32
N GLU A 114 -3.47 -2.20 -6.56
CA GLU A 114 -4.46 -2.58 -7.55
C GLU A 114 -5.08 -3.94 -7.21
N ARG A 115 -6.41 -4.02 -7.32
CA ARG A 115 -7.20 -5.21 -7.05
C ARG A 115 -8.17 -5.48 -8.17
N THR A 116 -8.39 -6.76 -8.43
CA THR A 116 -9.46 -7.21 -9.33
C THR A 116 -10.82 -7.02 -8.64
N THR A 117 -11.88 -6.93 -9.42
CA THR A 117 -13.23 -6.70 -8.89
C THR A 117 -13.71 -7.86 -8.02
N ASP A 118 -13.26 -9.08 -8.30
CA ASP A 118 -13.61 -10.28 -7.55
C ASP A 118 -12.96 -10.34 -6.16
N GLN A 119 -11.88 -9.59 -5.92
CA GLN A 119 -11.29 -9.45 -4.60
C GLN A 119 -12.09 -8.52 -3.68
N ILE A 120 -12.95 -7.67 -4.22
CA ILE A 120 -13.76 -6.74 -3.42
C ILE A 120 -14.95 -7.51 -2.84
N SER A 121 -15.09 -7.44 -1.51
CA SER A 121 -16.18 -8.08 -0.78
C SER A 121 -17.22 -7.09 -0.27
N GLU A 122 -16.82 -5.84 -0.01
CA GLU A 122 -17.71 -4.84 0.58
C GLU A 122 -17.25 -3.42 0.23
N ILE A 123 -18.22 -2.53 0.03
CA ILE A 123 -18.00 -1.08 -0.06
C ILE A 123 -18.99 -0.42 0.90
N ASN A 124 -18.46 0.27 1.92
CA ASN A 124 -19.24 1.08 2.85
C ASN A 124 -19.02 2.55 2.55
N ILE A 125 -20.11 3.29 2.45
CA ILE A 125 -20.10 4.73 2.20
C ILE A 125 -20.76 5.40 3.38
N PHE A 126 -20.06 6.33 4.00
CA PHE A 126 -20.52 7.13 5.13
C PHE A 126 -20.49 8.59 4.70
N PRO A 127 -21.63 9.30 4.64
CA PRO A 127 -21.64 10.70 4.27
C PRO A 127 -21.05 11.54 5.41
N LYS A 128 -20.78 12.82 5.12
CA LYS A 128 -20.33 13.77 6.14
C LYS A 128 -21.39 13.85 7.24
N SER A 129 -20.97 13.77 8.49
CA SER A 129 -21.86 13.73 9.64
C SER A 129 -21.70 14.95 10.53
N GLU A 130 -22.78 15.42 11.15
CA GLU A 130 -22.67 16.40 12.24
C GLU A 130 -22.24 15.73 13.56
N ASP A 131 -22.64 14.48 13.78
CA ASP A 131 -22.29 13.67 14.95
C ASP A 131 -22.24 12.18 14.61
N VAL A 132 -21.02 11.67 14.40
CA VAL A 132 -20.74 10.27 14.05
C VAL A 132 -21.30 9.26 15.06
N LYS A 133 -21.54 9.66 16.32
CA LYS A 133 -22.04 8.74 17.35
C LYS A 133 -23.53 8.44 17.19
N THR A 134 -24.27 9.37 16.60
CA THR A 134 -25.74 9.28 16.47
C THR A 134 -26.18 9.07 15.03
N ASP A 135 -25.33 9.43 14.07
CA ASP A 135 -25.58 9.24 12.66
C ASP A 135 -25.56 7.75 12.28
N LYS A 136 -26.59 7.35 11.55
CA LYS A 136 -26.79 5.99 11.04
C LYS A 136 -26.55 5.92 9.53
N ALA A 137 -26.24 7.02 8.88
CA ALA A 137 -26.10 7.09 7.45
C ALA A 137 -24.96 6.19 6.97
N GLN A 138 -25.34 5.12 6.27
CA GLN A 138 -24.40 4.19 5.67
C GLN A 138 -25.09 3.52 4.48
N LEU A 139 -24.42 3.54 3.33
CA LEU A 139 -24.70 2.60 2.24
C LEU A 139 -23.71 1.45 2.33
N ASN A 140 -24.23 0.24 2.58
CA ASN A 140 -23.45 -0.98 2.63
C ASN A 140 -23.70 -1.81 1.38
N PHE A 141 -22.73 -1.85 0.46
CA PHE A 141 -22.72 -2.79 -0.65
C PHE A 141 -21.90 -4.00 -0.26
N LYS A 142 -22.49 -5.20 -0.33
CA LYS A 142 -21.82 -6.44 0.05
C LYS A 142 -21.99 -7.50 -1.01
N ARG A 143 -20.89 -8.19 -1.32
CA ARG A 143 -20.88 -9.34 -2.21
C ARG A 143 -21.20 -10.62 -1.44
N GLU A 144 -22.23 -11.33 -1.89
CA GLU A 144 -22.64 -12.62 -1.35
C GLU A 144 -21.77 -13.76 -1.89
N LYS A 145 -21.90 -14.95 -1.28
CA LYS A 145 -21.11 -16.14 -1.66
C LYS A 145 -21.37 -16.62 -3.09
N ASP A 146 -22.57 -16.37 -3.62
CA ASP A 146 -22.95 -16.67 -5.00
C ASP A 146 -22.44 -15.63 -6.00
N GLY A 147 -21.77 -14.58 -5.52
CA GLY A 147 -21.21 -13.50 -6.31
C GLY A 147 -22.17 -12.33 -6.55
N THR A 148 -23.44 -12.44 -6.15
CA THR A 148 -24.41 -11.34 -6.25
C THR A 148 -24.08 -10.22 -5.27
N TRP A 149 -24.49 -9.01 -5.61
CA TRP A 149 -24.32 -7.84 -4.74
C TRP A 149 -25.66 -7.47 -4.10
N ARG A 150 -25.60 -7.13 -2.82
CA ARG A 150 -26.72 -6.60 -2.06
C ARG A 150 -26.36 -5.24 -1.49
N VAL A 151 -27.36 -4.39 -1.33
CA VAL A 151 -27.23 -3.07 -0.74
C VAL A 151 -28.19 -2.92 0.45
N ILE A 152 -27.71 -2.27 1.50
CA ILE A 152 -28.54 -1.77 2.61
C ILE A 152 -28.31 -0.26 2.69
N ASP A 153 -29.39 0.51 2.63
CA ASP A 153 -29.39 1.93 2.98
C ASP A 153 -29.89 2.12 4.41
N TYR A 154 -28.96 2.34 5.33
CA TYR A 154 -29.26 2.51 6.75
C TYR A 154 -30.00 3.81 7.08
N LEU A 155 -30.12 4.76 6.13
CA LEU A 155 -31.05 5.89 6.27
C LEU A 155 -32.50 5.47 6.06
N ALA A 156 -32.75 4.59 5.09
CA ALA A 156 -34.10 4.09 4.79
C ALA A 156 -34.53 2.94 5.72
N GLY A 157 -33.60 2.08 6.14
CA GLY A 157 -33.88 0.96 7.03
C GLY A 157 -32.76 -0.07 7.08
N THR A 158 -33.08 -1.28 7.56
CA THR A 158 -32.13 -2.39 7.60
C THR A 158 -32.45 -3.48 6.59
N GLU A 159 -33.34 -3.18 5.64
CA GLU A 159 -33.72 -4.11 4.59
C GLU A 159 -32.59 -4.22 3.57
N SER A 160 -32.32 -5.45 3.14
CA SER A 160 -31.30 -5.73 2.15
C SER A 160 -31.95 -5.94 0.81
N HIS A 161 -31.50 -5.19 -0.20
CA HIS A 161 -32.01 -5.25 -1.56
C HIS A 161 -30.97 -5.80 -2.52
N LEU A 162 -31.42 -6.41 -3.62
CA LEU A 162 -30.53 -6.81 -4.69
C LEU A 162 -30.02 -5.58 -5.45
N VAL A 163 -28.75 -5.63 -5.83
CA VAL A 163 -28.14 -4.64 -6.71
C VAL A 163 -28.32 -5.08 -8.17
N ASP A 164 -28.66 -4.15 -9.05
CA ASP A 164 -28.67 -4.35 -10.50
C ASP A 164 -27.25 -4.64 -10.99
N ASP A 165 -27.01 -5.87 -11.43
CA ASP A 165 -25.69 -6.31 -11.87
C ASP A 165 -25.19 -5.53 -13.10
N ALA A 166 -26.07 -5.20 -14.06
CA ALA A 166 -25.65 -4.49 -15.27
C ALA A 166 -25.21 -3.05 -14.97
N LYS A 167 -25.86 -2.37 -14.03
CA LYS A 167 -25.42 -1.06 -13.52
C LYS A 167 -24.15 -1.22 -12.68
N TRP A 168 -24.10 -2.21 -11.80
CA TRP A 168 -22.98 -2.42 -10.88
C TRP A 168 -21.67 -2.76 -11.59
N GLN A 169 -21.69 -3.62 -12.60
CA GLN A 169 -20.49 -3.95 -13.39
C GLN A 169 -19.88 -2.73 -14.10
N LYS A 170 -20.69 -1.70 -14.40
CA LYS A 170 -20.20 -0.44 -14.98
C LYS A 170 -19.58 0.48 -13.92
N LEU A 171 -20.12 0.48 -12.71
CA LEU A 171 -19.67 1.35 -11.61
C LEU A 171 -18.44 0.79 -10.89
N LEU A 172 -18.42 -0.53 -10.65
CA LEU A 172 -17.43 -1.21 -9.81
C LEU A 172 -15.97 -0.95 -10.23
N PRO A 173 -15.61 -0.91 -11.53
CA PRO A 173 -14.24 -0.57 -11.94
C PRO A 173 -13.77 0.80 -11.43
N THR A 174 -14.68 1.77 -11.32
CA THR A 174 -14.40 3.11 -10.79
C THR A 174 -14.37 3.08 -9.26
N ILE A 175 -15.41 2.55 -8.61
CA ILE A 175 -15.57 2.71 -7.16
C ILE A 175 -14.72 1.75 -6.31
N LYS A 176 -14.19 0.67 -6.89
CA LYS A 176 -13.36 -0.32 -6.17
C LYS A 176 -12.06 0.23 -5.59
N ARG A 177 -11.57 1.38 -6.08
CA ARG A 177 -10.43 2.12 -5.53
C ARG A 177 -10.40 3.55 -6.11
N PRO A 178 -9.85 4.53 -5.40
CA PRO A 178 -9.55 5.82 -5.99
C PRO A 178 -8.38 5.68 -6.96
N SER A 179 -8.63 5.52 -8.27
CA SER A 179 -7.55 5.43 -9.26
C SER A 179 -7.04 6.83 -9.63
N GLY A 180 -5.73 7.06 -9.49
CA GLY A 180 -5.13 8.38 -9.73
C GLY A 180 -5.03 9.26 -8.49
N VAL A 181 -4.94 8.65 -7.30
CA VAL A 181 -4.60 9.39 -6.07
C VAL A 181 -3.25 10.10 -6.25
N ASP A 182 -3.13 11.33 -5.78
CA ASP A 182 -1.86 12.04 -5.65
C ASP A 182 -1.58 12.39 -4.17
N VAL A 183 -0.37 12.87 -3.86
CA VAL A 183 0.07 13.22 -2.50
C VAL A 183 0.22 14.74 -2.38
N ALA A 184 -0.76 15.40 -1.75
CA ALA A 184 -0.67 16.83 -1.45
C ALA A 184 0.39 17.13 -0.39
N VAL A 185 0.43 16.34 0.69
CA VAL A 185 1.39 16.52 1.80
C VAL A 185 1.87 15.16 2.29
N HIS A 186 3.17 14.95 2.26
CA HIS A 186 3.78 13.68 2.64
C HIS A 186 3.72 13.39 4.15
N LYS A 187 3.73 14.44 4.97
CA LYS A 187 3.70 14.32 6.43
C LYS A 187 3.14 15.59 7.08
N VAL A 188 2.06 15.40 7.84
CA VAL A 188 1.49 16.44 8.71
C VAL A 188 2.09 16.29 10.11
N ARG A 189 2.87 17.28 10.56
CA ARG A 189 3.72 17.14 11.77
C ARG A 189 2.94 17.21 13.09
N ASP A 190 1.98 18.11 13.17
CA ASP A 190 1.07 18.32 14.30
C ASP A 190 -0.12 17.34 14.31
N ARG A 191 -0.31 16.62 13.20
CA ARG A 191 -1.44 15.72 12.93
C ARG A 191 -2.79 16.46 12.94
N ASP A 192 -2.78 17.77 12.71
CA ASP A 192 -3.98 18.55 12.50
C ASP A 192 -4.28 18.61 11.00
N TYR A 193 -5.39 17.98 10.61
CA TYR A 193 -5.83 17.91 9.22
C TYR A 193 -6.99 18.87 8.92
N SER A 194 -7.38 19.70 9.88
CA SER A 194 -8.53 20.61 9.77
C SER A 194 -8.43 21.57 8.58
N GLN A 195 -7.22 21.99 8.22
CA GLN A 195 -6.99 22.87 7.07
C GLN A 195 -7.41 22.26 5.71
N TRP A 196 -7.56 20.93 5.66
CA TRP A 196 -8.02 20.19 4.48
C TRP A 196 -9.46 19.68 4.64
N GLY A 197 -10.18 20.12 5.68
CA GLY A 197 -11.53 19.66 5.99
C GLY A 197 -11.61 18.22 6.50
N ILE A 198 -10.48 17.62 6.88
CA ILE A 198 -10.42 16.24 7.35
C ILE A 198 -10.47 16.23 8.89
N GLY A 199 -11.50 15.62 9.44
CA GLY A 199 -11.67 15.38 10.88
C GLY A 199 -12.55 14.17 11.18
N ASP A 200 -12.98 14.04 12.43
CA ASP A 200 -13.81 12.90 12.88
C ASP A 200 -15.15 12.83 12.13
N ASN A 201 -15.70 13.99 11.75
CA ASN A 201 -16.97 14.14 11.05
C ASN A 201 -16.86 14.04 9.51
N SER A 202 -15.68 13.69 8.98
CA SER A 202 -15.48 13.57 7.54
C SER A 202 -16.41 12.53 6.93
N ALA A 203 -16.79 12.73 5.67
CA ALA A 203 -17.32 11.63 4.89
C ALA A 203 -16.24 10.54 4.76
N ALA A 204 -16.64 9.28 4.65
CA ALA A 204 -15.72 8.17 4.60
C ALA A 204 -16.16 7.07 3.63
N VAL A 205 -15.18 6.38 3.08
CA VAL A 205 -15.40 5.21 2.22
C VAL A 205 -14.53 4.07 2.75
N GLU A 206 -15.15 2.97 3.14
CA GLU A 206 -14.44 1.72 3.45
C GLU A 206 -14.56 0.77 2.27
N ILE A 207 -13.42 0.30 1.77
CA ILE A 207 -13.38 -0.78 0.77
C ILE A 207 -12.78 -1.99 1.44
N ARG A 208 -13.56 -3.09 1.51
CA ARG A 208 -13.12 -4.37 2.07
C ARG A 208 -12.83 -5.35 0.94
N PHE A 209 -11.75 -6.10 1.11
CA PHE A 209 -11.25 -7.02 0.11
C PHE A 209 -10.67 -8.28 0.75
N GLN A 210 -10.68 -9.36 -0.01
CA GLN A 210 -10.00 -10.60 0.37
C GLN A 210 -8.49 -10.44 0.21
N SER A 211 -7.76 -10.90 1.22
CA SER A 211 -6.31 -10.94 1.25
C SER A 211 -5.85 -12.32 1.73
N THR A 212 -4.58 -12.63 1.52
CA THR A 212 -3.99 -13.93 1.88
C THR A 212 -2.72 -13.70 2.68
N THR A 213 -2.55 -14.44 3.78
CA THR A 213 -1.31 -14.42 4.55
C THR A 213 -0.19 -15.16 3.80
N GLU A 214 1.06 -14.99 4.23
CA GLU A 214 2.19 -15.77 3.69
C GLU A 214 1.98 -17.29 3.82
N GLN A 215 1.16 -17.73 4.79
CA GLN A 215 0.82 -19.14 5.02
C GLN A 215 -0.37 -19.63 4.16
N GLY A 216 -0.93 -18.78 3.30
CA GLY A 216 -2.07 -19.12 2.44
C GLY A 216 -3.45 -18.94 3.08
N THR A 217 -3.54 -18.41 4.30
CA THR A 217 -4.84 -18.20 4.96
C THR A 217 -5.54 -16.97 4.39
N THR A 218 -6.75 -17.16 3.86
CA THR A 218 -7.59 -16.06 3.37
C THR A 218 -8.27 -15.32 4.52
N TYR A 219 -8.26 -13.99 4.49
CA TYR A 219 -8.94 -13.13 5.46
C TYR A 219 -9.52 -11.88 4.78
N THR A 220 -10.50 -11.24 5.42
CA THR A 220 -11.03 -9.94 4.96
C THR A 220 -10.20 -8.82 5.55
N ASP A 221 -9.63 -8.01 4.68
CA ASP A 221 -8.93 -6.77 5.02
C ASP A 221 -9.74 -5.56 4.51
N GLY A 222 -9.29 -4.34 4.80
CA GLY A 222 -9.95 -3.14 4.33
C GLY A 222 -9.09 -1.89 4.33
N SER A 223 -9.57 -0.89 3.60
CA SER A 223 -9.05 0.46 3.58
C SER A 223 -10.19 1.44 3.84
N LEU A 224 -10.13 2.13 4.98
CA LEU A 224 -11.02 3.24 5.31
C LEU A 224 -10.35 4.55 4.88
N LEU A 225 -11.03 5.31 4.03
CA LEU A 225 -10.57 6.57 3.47
C LEU A 225 -11.48 7.69 3.96
N LEU A 226 -10.90 8.74 4.56
CA LEU A 226 -11.59 9.94 4.98
C LEU A 226 -11.49 11.00 3.89
N ILE A 227 -12.61 11.64 3.57
CA ILE A 227 -12.75 12.62 2.50
C ILE A 227 -12.93 14.01 3.14
N GLY A 228 -12.04 14.92 2.78
CA GLY A 228 -12.04 16.31 3.21
C GLY A 228 -12.66 17.24 2.17
N ASP A 229 -12.17 18.46 2.14
CA ASP A 229 -12.67 19.50 1.24
C ASP A 229 -12.18 19.31 -0.20
N LEU A 230 -12.94 19.85 -1.16
CA LEU A 230 -12.51 19.97 -2.55
C LEU A 230 -11.28 20.88 -2.62
N GLU A 231 -10.23 20.45 -3.30
CA GLU A 231 -9.03 21.28 -3.47
C GLU A 231 -9.31 22.51 -4.36
N PRO A 232 -8.58 23.63 -4.21
CA PRO A 232 -8.90 24.90 -4.89
C PRO A 232 -9.03 24.85 -6.42
N GLY A 233 -8.32 23.94 -7.09
CA GLY A 233 -8.39 23.68 -8.52
C GLY A 233 -9.66 22.95 -8.97
N GLY A 234 -10.39 22.32 -8.04
CA GLY A 234 -11.67 21.68 -8.29
C GLY A 234 -11.60 20.30 -8.95
N GLU A 235 -10.43 19.67 -9.02
CA GLU A 235 -10.21 18.38 -9.72
C GLU A 235 -10.10 17.19 -8.75
N ALA A 236 -9.84 17.45 -7.48
CA ALA A 236 -9.71 16.42 -6.45
C ALA A 236 -10.28 16.86 -5.09
N TYR A 237 -10.51 15.91 -4.20
CA TYR A 237 -10.77 16.17 -2.79
C TYR A 237 -9.52 15.83 -1.99
N TYR A 238 -9.23 16.64 -0.98
CA TYR A 238 -8.30 16.21 0.03
C TYR A 238 -8.82 14.97 0.75
N GLY A 239 -7.92 14.16 1.27
CA GLY A 239 -8.31 13.04 2.10
C GLY A 239 -7.13 12.31 2.71
N LYS A 240 -7.42 11.24 3.45
CA LYS A 240 -6.38 10.37 4.01
C LYS A 240 -6.90 8.97 4.28
N SER A 241 -5.99 8.02 4.40
CA SER A 241 -6.33 6.73 5.03
C SER A 241 -6.55 6.91 6.53
N ALA A 242 -7.57 6.26 7.08
CA ALA A 242 -7.80 6.18 8.51
C ALA A 242 -6.84 5.20 9.21
N GLN A 243 -6.05 4.43 8.46
CA GLN A 243 -5.00 3.58 9.05
C GLN A 243 -4.07 4.42 9.92
N GLU A 244 -3.96 4.05 11.19
CA GLU A 244 -3.04 4.68 12.14
C GLU A 244 -1.61 4.58 11.60
N GLY A 245 -0.76 5.56 11.90
CA GLY A 245 0.63 5.55 11.45
C GLY A 245 1.35 6.86 11.77
N VAL A 246 2.67 6.80 11.89
CA VAL A 246 3.52 7.96 12.22
C VAL A 246 3.62 8.96 11.06
N THR A 247 3.38 8.50 9.83
CA THR A 247 3.35 9.31 8.62
C THR A 247 2.02 9.09 7.92
N GLN A 248 1.04 9.92 8.25
CA GLN A 248 -0.24 9.98 7.55
C GLN A 248 -0.18 11.14 6.55
N PRO A 249 -0.10 10.84 5.24
CA PRO A 249 -0.10 11.88 4.22
C PRO A 249 -1.49 12.50 4.08
N VAL A 250 -1.54 13.69 3.50
CA VAL A 250 -2.74 14.21 2.84
C VAL A 250 -2.68 13.79 1.39
N LEU A 251 -3.74 13.11 0.97
CA LEU A 251 -3.95 12.59 -0.37
C LEU A 251 -4.88 13.52 -1.14
N LEU A 252 -4.81 13.43 -2.47
CA LEU A 252 -5.76 14.02 -3.41
C LEU A 252 -6.53 12.88 -4.07
N PHE A 253 -7.78 12.69 -3.67
CA PHE A 253 -8.67 11.72 -4.28
C PHE A 253 -9.36 12.35 -5.50
N PRO A 254 -9.30 11.71 -6.68
CA PRO A 254 -9.92 12.27 -7.88
C PRO A 254 -11.40 12.56 -7.68
N LYS A 255 -11.83 13.75 -8.10
CA LYS A 255 -13.22 14.20 -7.97
C LYS A 255 -14.20 13.21 -8.57
N VAL A 256 -13.89 12.68 -9.76
CA VAL A 256 -14.73 11.66 -10.42
C VAL A 256 -14.99 10.45 -9.53
N TRP A 257 -14.00 10.01 -8.76
CA TRP A 257 -14.16 8.86 -7.86
C TRP A 257 -15.04 9.22 -6.66
N VAL A 258 -14.76 10.35 -6.02
CA VAL A 258 -15.50 10.84 -4.84
C VAL A 258 -16.96 11.08 -5.19
N GLU A 259 -17.23 11.83 -6.26
CA GLU A 259 -18.59 12.17 -6.68
C GLU A 259 -19.36 10.96 -7.20
N THR A 260 -18.70 10.00 -7.88
CA THR A 260 -19.36 8.75 -8.28
C THR A 260 -19.82 7.95 -7.05
N ILE A 261 -19.01 7.89 -6.00
CA ILE A 261 -19.37 7.16 -4.78
C ILE A 261 -20.50 7.85 -4.03
N PHE A 262 -20.40 9.15 -3.76
CA PHE A 262 -21.45 9.84 -3.02
C PHE A 262 -22.73 10.04 -3.83
N GLY A 263 -22.65 10.07 -5.16
CA GLY A 263 -23.80 10.05 -6.04
C GLY A 263 -24.65 8.78 -5.93
N LEU A 264 -24.12 7.69 -5.35
CA LEU A 264 -24.90 6.47 -5.09
C LEU A 264 -26.05 6.69 -4.10
N TYR A 265 -26.02 7.74 -3.26
CA TYR A 265 -27.15 8.09 -2.41
C TYR A 265 -28.36 8.63 -3.21
N GLU A 266 -28.12 9.23 -4.37
CA GLU A 266 -29.17 9.79 -5.22
C GLU A 266 -29.71 8.75 -6.21
N ASP A 267 -28.88 7.81 -6.64
CA ASP A 267 -29.21 6.75 -7.59
C ASP A 267 -28.62 5.41 -7.13
N ILE A 268 -29.20 4.85 -6.06
CA ILE A 268 -28.84 3.51 -5.58
C ILE A 268 -29.23 2.50 -6.67
N PRO A 269 -28.30 1.64 -7.14
CA PRO A 269 -28.56 0.71 -8.24
C PRO A 269 -29.36 -0.51 -7.77
N TYR A 270 -30.59 -0.31 -7.29
CA TYR A 270 -31.51 -1.39 -6.98
C TYR A 270 -31.84 -2.20 -8.24
N ALA A 271 -31.93 -3.51 -8.10
CA ALA A 271 -32.53 -4.37 -9.11
C ALA A 271 -34.05 -4.15 -9.13
N ASP A 272 -34.63 -4.09 -10.33
CA ASP A 272 -36.08 -4.00 -10.55
C ASP A 272 -36.84 -5.24 -10.05
#